data_AF-A0A520JDZ6-F1
#
_entry.id   AF-A0A520JDZ6-F1
#
_cell.length_a   1.000
_cell.length_b   1.000
_cell.length_c   1.000
_cell.angle_alpha   90.00
_cell.angle_beta   90.00
_cell.angle_gamma   90.00
#
_symmetry.space_group_name_H-M   'P 1'
#
loop_
_entity.id
_entity.type
_entity.pdbx_description
1 polymer ?
#
loop_
_entity_poly.entity_id
_entity_poly.type
_entity_poly.pdbx_seq_one_letter_code
_entity_poly.pdbx_strand_id
1 'polypeptide(L)'
;MITRTARIRCLLASVALIYNAAPVGAETLREALVKAYTTNPIITGQRATLRATDENVPIARASGLPSANVTGDYTEYVVTAANSFIALPRQAVARTNVSVPLYQGGQ
;
A
#
# COMPACT_ATOMS: atom_id res chain seq x y z
N MET A 1 60.82 7.36 -21.27
CA MET A 1 61.38 7.99 -20.05
C MET A 1 60.22 8.20 -19.06
N ILE A 2 59.81 7.15 -18.35
CA ILE A 2 58.59 7.16 -17.52
C ILE A 2 58.94 7.76 -16.15
N THR A 3 58.22 8.81 -15.78
CA THR A 3 58.50 9.78 -14.72
C THR A 3 58.39 9.19 -13.30
N ARG A 4 59.49 9.26 -12.53
CA ARG A 4 59.64 8.82 -11.12
C ARG A 4 58.54 9.34 -10.17
N THR A 5 57.91 10.46 -10.50
CA THR A 5 56.88 11.14 -9.71
C THR A 5 55.55 10.39 -9.66
N ALA A 6 55.24 9.54 -10.64
CA ALA A 6 54.01 8.74 -10.66
C ALA A 6 54.00 7.64 -9.58
N ARG A 7 55.16 7.01 -9.32
CA ARG A 7 55.29 5.95 -8.31
C ARG A 7 55.12 6.47 -6.88
N ILE A 8 55.63 7.65 -6.60
CA ILE A 8 55.51 8.30 -5.29
C ILE A 8 54.06 8.70 -5.01
N ARG A 9 53.34 9.21 -6.03
CA ARG A 9 51.91 9.53 -5.90
C ARG A 9 51.05 8.29 -5.64
N CYS A 10 51.34 7.17 -6.31
CA CYS A 10 50.65 5.90 -6.03
C CYS A 10 50.93 5.37 -4.61
N LEU A 11 52.16 5.51 -4.11
CA LEU A 11 52.52 5.13 -2.74
C LEU A 11 51.86 6.01 -1.68
N LEU A 12 51.70 7.31 -1.94
CA LEU A 12 51.00 8.20 -1.01
C LEU A 12 49.48 7.94 -1.02
N ALA A 13 48.91 7.59 -2.17
CA ALA A 13 47.49 7.23 -2.28
C ALA A 13 47.14 5.94 -1.53
N SER A 14 48.03 4.93 -1.53
CA SER A 14 47.79 3.68 -0.80
C SER A 14 47.87 3.86 0.72
N VAL A 15 48.75 4.73 1.23
CA VAL A 15 48.84 5.03 2.68
C VAL A 15 47.59 5.80 3.16
N ALA A 16 47.05 6.71 2.36
CA ALA A 16 45.82 7.44 2.71
C ALA A 16 44.58 6.54 2.82
N LEU A 17 44.53 5.46 2.04
CA LEU A 17 43.46 4.46 2.10
C LEU A 17 43.50 3.63 3.38
N ILE A 18 44.69 3.34 3.93
CA ILE A 18 44.84 2.59 5.18
C ILE A 18 44.36 3.40 6.38
N TYR A 19 44.52 4.73 6.35
CA TYR A 19 44.08 5.61 7.44
C TYR A 19 42.56 5.75 7.57
N ASN A 20 41.80 5.39 6.53
CA ASN A 20 40.32 5.42 6.51
C ASN A 20 39.67 4.05 6.79
N ALA A 21 40.42 3.08 7.30
CA ALA A 21 39.83 1.85 7.80
C ALA A 21 39.08 2.13 9.11
N ALA A 22 37.82 2.56 9.01
CA ALA A 22 36.92 2.59 10.15
C ALA A 22 36.85 1.18 10.77
N PRO A 23 36.81 1.05 12.11
CA PRO A 23 36.69 -0.25 12.74
C PRO A 23 35.37 -0.89 12.32
N VAL A 24 35.46 -1.93 11.49
CA VAL A 24 34.34 -2.84 11.22
C VAL A 24 34.18 -3.68 12.47
N GLY A 25 33.32 -3.22 13.39
CA GLY A 25 32.93 -3.99 14.56
C GLY A 25 32.17 -5.22 14.11
N ALA A 26 32.70 -6.41 14.41
CA ALA A 26 31.94 -7.64 14.25
C ALA A 26 30.69 -7.55 15.13
N GLU A 27 29.51 -7.61 14.52
CA GLU A 27 28.24 -7.61 15.24
C GLU A 27 28.20 -8.80 16.22
N THR A 28 27.85 -8.52 17.47
CA THR A 28 27.77 -9.56 18.50
C THR A 28 26.65 -10.55 18.17
N LEU A 29 26.74 -11.81 18.63
CA LEU A 29 25.66 -12.80 18.44
C LEU A 29 24.28 -12.29 18.91
N ARG A 30 24.27 -11.42 19.92
CA ARG A 30 23.06 -10.77 20.43
C ARG A 30 22.49 -9.76 19.44
N GLU A 31 23.34 -8.93 18.82
CA GLU A 31 22.93 -8.00 17.77
C GLU A 31 22.43 -8.73 16.53
N ALA A 32 23.09 -9.82 16.12
CA ALA A 32 22.64 -10.66 15.01
C ALA A 32 21.26 -11.30 15.28
N LEU A 33 21.00 -11.76 16.51
CA LEU A 33 19.71 -12.35 16.90
C LEU A 33 18.58 -11.31 16.98
N VAL A 34 18.86 -10.13 17.53
CA VAL A 34 17.89 -9.02 17.56
C VAL A 34 17.56 -8.57 16.13
N LYS A 35 18.57 -8.44 15.26
CA LYS A 35 18.40 -8.07 13.85
C LYS A 35 17.57 -9.13 13.11
N ALA A 36 17.84 -10.42 13.33
CA ALA A 36 17.06 -11.51 12.75
C ALA A 36 15.60 -11.52 13.21
N TYR A 37 15.32 -11.13 14.46
CA TYR A 37 13.95 -11.06 14.99
C TYR A 37 13.18 -9.84 14.47
N THR A 38 13.84 -8.68 14.34
CA THR A 38 13.20 -7.43 13.88
C THR A 38 12.98 -7.40 12.37
N THR A 39 13.85 -8.03 11.57
CA THR A 39 13.69 -8.10 10.11
C THR A 39 12.97 -9.36 9.65
N ASN A 40 12.50 -10.22 10.57
CA ASN A 40 11.87 -11.49 10.20
C ASN A 40 10.56 -11.24 9.42
N PRO A 41 10.51 -11.53 8.10
CA PRO A 41 9.31 -11.30 7.30
C PRO A 41 8.14 -12.19 7.72
N ILE A 42 8.41 -13.29 8.44
CA ILE A 42 7.37 -14.21 8.93
C ILE A 42 6.49 -13.54 9.98
N ILE A 43 7.07 -12.80 10.93
CA ILE A 43 6.30 -12.13 11.99
C ILE A 43 5.41 -11.03 11.38
N THR A 44 5.95 -10.27 10.43
CA THR A 44 5.17 -9.25 9.70
C THR A 44 4.04 -9.89 8.89
N GLY A 45 4.29 -11.02 8.22
CA GLY A 45 3.27 -11.77 7.48
C GLY A 45 2.18 -12.38 8.36
N GLN A 46 2.56 -12.92 9.52
CA GLN A 46 1.62 -13.43 10.53
C GLN A 46 0.75 -12.31 11.11
N ARG A 47 1.33 -11.11 11.36
CA ARG A 47 0.55 -9.94 11.80
C ARG A 47 -0.42 -9.44 10.73
N ALA A 48 -0.02 -9.47 9.46
CA ALA A 48 -0.93 -9.14 8.35
C ALA A 48 -2.09 -10.14 8.27
N THR A 49 -1.80 -11.43 8.46
CA THR A 49 -2.83 -12.48 8.52
C THR A 49 -3.78 -12.28 9.70
N LEU A 50 -3.26 -11.91 10.87
CA LEU A 50 -4.08 -11.60 12.04
C LEU A 50 -5.00 -10.40 11.78
N ARG A 51 -4.49 -9.31 11.21
CA ARG A 51 -5.32 -8.15 10.83
C ARG A 51 -6.43 -8.52 9.84
N ALA A 52 -6.12 -9.32 8.82
CA ALA A 52 -7.12 -9.80 7.88
C ALA A 52 -8.21 -10.64 8.56
N THR A 53 -7.86 -11.38 9.61
CA THR A 53 -8.84 -12.13 10.42
C THR A 53 -9.68 -11.20 11.28
N ASP A 54 -9.04 -10.22 11.93
CA ASP A 54 -9.71 -9.26 12.82
C ASP A 54 -10.68 -8.35 12.04
N GLU A 55 -10.41 -8.06 10.77
CA GLU A 55 -11.28 -7.30 9.86
C GLU A 55 -12.63 -8.00 9.59
N ASN A 56 -12.74 -9.31 9.82
CA ASN A 56 -14.02 -10.02 9.64
C ASN A 56 -15.08 -9.60 10.67
N VAL A 57 -14.68 -9.21 11.88
CA VAL A 57 -15.60 -8.78 12.94
C VAL A 57 -16.34 -7.48 12.59
N PRO A 58 -15.68 -6.38 12.18
CA PRO A 58 -16.38 -5.19 11.70
C PRO A 58 -17.17 -5.46 10.41
N ILE A 59 -16.69 -6.31 9.49
CA ILE A 59 -17.45 -6.69 8.27
C ILE A 59 -18.77 -7.37 8.65
N ALA A 60 -18.75 -8.36 9.54
CA ALA A 60 -19.95 -9.04 10.01
C ALA A 60 -20.90 -8.09 10.74
N ARG A 61 -20.36 -7.17 11.57
CA ARG A 61 -21.17 -6.14 12.24
C ARG A 61 -21.80 -5.15 11.27
N ALA A 62 -21.13 -4.80 10.18
CA ALA A 62 -21.63 -3.86 9.19
C ALA A 62 -22.95 -4.32 8.56
N SER A 63 -23.18 -5.63 8.44
CA SER A 63 -24.44 -6.18 7.95
C SER A 63 -25.65 -5.88 8.86
N GLY A 64 -25.42 -5.52 10.12
CA GLY A 64 -26.47 -5.14 11.07
C GLY A 64 -26.66 -3.63 11.22
N LEU A 65 -25.86 -2.81 10.52
CA LEU A 65 -25.90 -1.36 10.62
C LEU A 65 -26.73 -0.76 9.47
N PRO A 66 -27.27 0.47 9.64
CA PRO A 66 -27.76 1.26 8.53
C PRO A 66 -26.73 1.40 7.41
N SER A 67 -27.14 1.17 6.17
CA SER A 67 -26.35 1.44 4.98
C SER A 67 -26.91 2.65 4.23
N ALA A 68 -26.01 3.45 3.66
CA ALA A 68 -26.35 4.53 2.77
C ALA A 68 -25.47 4.43 1.52
N ASN A 69 -26.11 4.46 0.36
CA ASN A 69 -25.46 4.31 -0.93
C ASN A 69 -25.87 5.49 -1.82
N VAL A 70 -24.92 5.97 -2.60
CA VAL A 70 -25.14 7.01 -3.60
C VAL A 70 -24.66 6.46 -4.94
N THR A 71 -25.53 6.53 -5.94
CA THR A 71 -25.22 6.13 -7.31
C THR A 71 -25.49 7.31 -8.23
N GLY A 72 -24.62 7.52 -9.21
CA GLY A 72 -24.73 8.57 -10.19
C GLY A 72 -24.55 7.96 -11.58
N ASP A 73 -25.58 8.07 -12.41
CA ASP A 73 -25.59 7.57 -13.77
C ASP A 73 -25.65 8.75 -14.74
N TYR A 74 -24.83 8.70 -15.79
CA TYR A 74 -24.90 9.61 -16.93
C TYR A 74 -25.14 8.80 -18.19
N THR A 75 -26.18 9.13 -18.95
CA THR A 75 -26.55 8.42 -20.17
C THR A 75 -26.75 9.41 -21.31
N GLU A 76 -26.11 9.14 -22.44
CA GLU A 76 -26.29 9.89 -23.69
C GLU A 76 -26.90 8.99 -24.75
N TYR A 77 -27.97 9.47 -25.36
CA TYR A 77 -28.69 8.79 -26.43
C TYR A 77 -28.16 9.28 -27.78
N VAL A 78 -27.39 8.42 -28.45
CA VAL A 78 -26.73 8.74 -29.74
C VAL A 78 -27.68 8.65 -30.93
N VAL A 79 -28.77 7.87 -30.82
CA VAL A 79 -29.78 7.71 -31.86
C VAL A 79 -31.14 8.07 -31.28
N THR A 80 -31.70 9.18 -31.76
CA THR A 80 -33.01 9.68 -31.34
C THR A 80 -33.96 9.59 -32.54
N ALA A 81 -35.17 9.04 -32.35
CA ALA A 81 -36.14 8.89 -33.43
C ALA A 81 -36.63 10.25 -33.94
N ALA A 82 -36.83 10.41 -35.25
CA ALA A 82 -37.25 11.67 -35.87
C ALA A 82 -38.59 12.25 -35.33
N ASN A 83 -39.36 11.45 -34.59
CA ASN A 83 -40.64 11.84 -34.00
C ASN A 83 -40.56 12.23 -32.51
N SER A 84 -39.37 12.24 -31.89
CA SER A 84 -39.23 12.52 -30.45
C SER A 84 -38.78 13.96 -30.18
N PHE A 85 -39.74 14.88 -30.10
CA PHE A 85 -39.49 16.31 -29.84
C PHE A 85 -39.25 16.67 -28.36
N ILE A 86 -39.39 15.69 -27.44
CA ILE A 86 -39.21 15.86 -25.98
C ILE A 86 -38.14 14.89 -25.43
N ALA A 87 -37.43 14.14 -26.29
CA ALA A 87 -36.39 13.22 -25.84
C ALA A 87 -35.15 14.01 -25.39
N LEU A 88 -34.78 13.88 -24.10
CA LEU A 88 -33.51 14.40 -23.61
C LEU A 88 -32.36 13.55 -24.20
N PRO A 89 -31.48 14.12 -25.03
CA PRO A 89 -30.36 13.38 -25.61
C PRO A 89 -29.31 13.01 -24.56
N ARG A 90 -29.34 13.67 -23.39
CA ARG A 90 -28.40 13.50 -22.30
C ARG A 90 -29.17 13.56 -21.00
N GLN A 91 -29.00 12.56 -20.15
CA GLN A 91 -29.59 12.52 -18.82
C GLN A 91 -28.52 12.19 -17.78
N ALA A 92 -28.61 12.88 -16.66
CA ALA A 92 -27.82 12.60 -15.47
C ALA A 92 -28.81 12.30 -14.33
N VAL A 93 -28.63 11.15 -13.68
CA VAL A 93 -29.48 10.73 -12.57
C VAL A 93 -28.60 10.44 -11.38
N ALA A 94 -28.89 11.09 -10.25
CA ALA A 94 -28.30 10.73 -8.97
C ALA A 94 -29.38 10.03 -8.13
N ARG A 95 -29.08 8.84 -7.60
CA ARG A 95 -29.94 8.11 -6.66
C ARG A 95 -29.23 7.97 -5.34
N THR A 96 -29.95 8.23 -4.26
CA THR A 96 -29.51 7.99 -2.89
C THR A 96 -30.42 6.93 -2.29
N ASN A 97 -29.82 5.94 -1.65
CA ASN A 97 -30.54 4.81 -1.05
C ASN A 97 -30.07 4.71 0.40
N VAL A 98 -31.01 4.72 1.34
CA VAL A 98 -30.73 4.47 2.76
C VAL A 98 -31.55 3.25 3.18
N SER A 99 -30.90 2.25 3.74
CA SER A 99 -31.56 1.02 4.18
C SER A 99 -31.10 0.64 5.59
N VAL A 100 -32.03 0.16 6.41
CA VAL A 100 -31.75 -0.32 7.77
C VAL A 100 -32.31 -1.73 7.90
N PRO A 101 -31.47 -2.73 8.19
CA PRO A 101 -31.95 -4.08 8.44
C PRO A 101 -32.74 -4.09 9.76
N LEU A 102 -34.00 -4.56 9.70
CA LEU A 102 -34.78 -4.84 10.91
C LEU A 102 -34.31 -6.18 11.48
N TYR A 103 -33.80 -6.17 12.71
CA TYR A 103 -33.41 -7.40 13.40
C TYR A 103 -34.67 -8.19 13.79
N GLN A 104 -34.88 -9.35 13.16
CA GLN A 104 -36.11 -10.15 13.35
C GLN A 104 -35.95 -11.33 14.33
N GLY A 105 -34.83 -11.44 15.05
CA GLY A 105 -34.54 -12.61 15.89
C GLY A 105 -34.19 -13.81 15.01
N GLY A 106 -32.92 -14.22 15.02
CA GLY A 106 -32.36 -15.17 14.06
C GLY A 106 -32.92 -16.61 14.14
N GLN A 107 -32.54 -17.42 13.14
CA GLN A 107 -32.14 -18.80 13.43
C GLN A 107 -30.74 -18.80 14.04
#